data_AF-A0A914QG20-F1
#
_entry.id   AF-A0A914QG20-F1
#
_cell.length_a   1.000
_cell.length_b   1.000
_cell.length_c   1.000
_cell.angle_alpha   90.00
_cell.angle_beta   90.00
_cell.angle_gamma   90.00
#
_symmetry.space_group_name_H-M   'P 1'
#
loop_
_entity.id
_entity.type
_entity.pdbx_description
1 polymer ?
#
loop_
_entity_poly.entity_id
_entity_poly.type
_entity_poly.pdbx_seq_one_letter_code
_entity_poly.pdbx_strand_id
1 'polypeptide(L)'
;MCYKVLVYNPKFGPSHVTFTGKIADTIAAAGHEVVVYQPEFKDDITFTGSKHKSIRYITKPRNVSDPENELSQIVKGMQEVQDRMWEEQSMKKMIKVC
;
A
#
# COMPACT_ATOMS: atom_id res chain seq x y z
N MET A 1 3.42 27.97 -6.94
CA MET A 1 2.84 27.86 -5.59
C MET A 1 3.29 26.53 -4.98
N CYS A 2 3.63 26.47 -3.70
CA CYS A 2 4.04 25.25 -3.02
C CYS A 2 2.94 24.81 -2.05
N TYR A 3 2.42 23.59 -2.21
CA TYR A 3 1.37 23.01 -1.36
C TYR A 3 1.95 21.93 -0.46
N LYS A 4 1.29 21.70 0.68
CA LYS A 4 1.55 20.58 1.58
C LYS A 4 0.55 19.47 1.25
N VAL A 5 1.05 18.34 0.77
CA VAL A 5 0.23 17.22 0.31
C VAL A 5 0.45 16.02 1.20
N LEU A 6 -0.64 15.46 1.74
CA LEU A 6 -0.64 14.18 2.45
C LEU A 6 -1.11 13.08 1.50
N VAL A 7 -0.25 12.09 1.28
CA VAL A 7 -0.54 10.91 0.46
C VAL A 7 -0.80 9.74 1.39
N TYR A 8 -2.03 9.22 1.38
CA TYR A 8 -2.40 8.02 2.12
C TYR A 8 -2.02 6.77 1.32
N ASN A 9 -1.06 5.98 1.81
CA ASN A 9 -0.52 4.82 1.11
C ASN A 9 -0.41 3.58 2.02
N PRO A 10 -1.54 2.93 2.34
CA PRO A 10 -1.52 1.68 3.10
C PRO A 10 -0.71 0.61 2.39
N LYS A 11 0.11 -0.12 3.15
CA LYS A 11 0.89 -1.25 2.64
C LYS A 11 0.00 -2.50 2.49
N PHE A 12 -0.94 -2.43 1.56
CA PHE A 12 -1.88 -3.51 1.25
C PHE A 12 -1.35 -4.47 0.18
N GLY A 13 -0.65 -3.92 -0.84
CA GLY A 13 -0.12 -4.69 -1.95
C GLY A 13 1.07 -3.99 -2.61
N PRO A 14 2.04 -4.73 -3.18
CA PRO A 14 3.21 -4.13 -3.81
C PRO A 14 2.87 -3.15 -4.95
N SER A 15 1.85 -3.46 -5.75
CA SER A 15 1.39 -2.60 -6.85
C SER A 15 0.83 -1.27 -6.34
N HIS A 16 0.00 -1.30 -5.28
CA HIS A 16 -0.60 -0.12 -4.67
C HIS A 16 0.47 0.81 -4.09
N VAL A 17 1.44 0.23 -3.36
CA VAL A 17 2.54 0.98 -2.77
C VAL A 17 3.41 1.63 -3.84
N THR A 18 3.69 0.90 -4.93
CA THR A 18 4.48 1.41 -6.06
C THR A 18 3.75 2.53 -6.82
N PHE A 19 2.46 2.34 -7.13
CA PHE A 19 1.67 3.34 -7.87
C PHE A 19 1.55 4.64 -7.09
N THR A 20 1.17 4.53 -5.82
CA THR A 20 1.00 5.69 -4.94
C THR A 20 2.33 6.38 -4.65
N GLY A 21 3.42 5.62 -4.53
CA GLY A 21 4.77 6.17 -4.42
C GLY A 21 5.19 6.98 -5.66
N LYS A 22 4.90 6.51 -6.88
CA LYS A 22 5.16 7.28 -8.12
C LYS A 22 4.37 8.59 -8.19
N ILE A 23 3.13 8.60 -7.69
CA ILE A 23 2.34 9.83 -7.57
C ILE A 23 3.04 10.80 -6.62
N ALA A 24 3.45 10.33 -5.44
CA ALA A 24 4.17 11.14 -4.46
C ALA A 24 5.48 11.69 -5.04
N ASP A 25 6.24 10.88 -5.80
CA ASP A 25 7.46 11.32 -6.49
C ASP A 25 7.18 12.44 -7.48
N THR A 26 6.09 12.35 -8.26
CA THR A 26 5.71 13.37 -9.25
C THR A 26 5.35 14.69 -8.57
N ILE A 27 4.58 14.63 -7.48
CA ILE A 27 4.17 15.81 -6.70
C ILE A 27 5.38 16.47 -6.04
N ALA A 28 6.30 15.66 -5.50
CA ALA A 28 7.53 16.15 -4.89
C ALA A 28 8.48 16.78 -5.92
N ALA A 29 8.61 16.18 -7.11
CA ALA A 29 9.41 16.70 -8.22
C ALA A 29 8.87 18.04 -8.75
N ALA A 30 7.56 18.30 -8.63
CA ALA A 30 6.95 19.59 -8.93
C ALA A 30 7.26 20.69 -7.89
N GLY A 31 8.02 20.37 -6.83
CA GLY A 31 8.43 21.32 -5.80
C GLY A 31 7.46 21.47 -4.63
N HIS A 32 6.54 20.53 -4.44
CA HIS A 32 5.61 20.51 -3.30
C HIS A 32 6.19 19.75 -2.09
N GLU A 33 5.71 20.09 -0.90
CA GLU A 33 6.03 19.37 0.33
C GLU A 33 5.11 18.16 0.46
N VAL A 34 5.68 16.95 0.43
CA VAL A 34 4.89 15.70 0.41
C VAL A 34 5.18 14.88 1.65
N VAL A 35 4.11 14.50 2.34
CA VAL A 35 4.14 13.53 3.44
C VAL A 35 3.37 12.30 2.99
N VAL A 36 3.96 11.11 3.11
CA VAL A 36 3.31 9.84 2.84
C VAL A 36 3.03 9.14 4.16
N TYR A 37 1.76 8.86 4.44
CA TYR A 37 1.34 8.07 5.59
C TYR A 37 1.11 6.62 5.16
N GLN A 38 1.91 5.70 5.73
CA GLN A 38 1.90 4.28 5.40
C GLN A 38 1.57 3.42 6.62
N PRO A 39 0.29 3.15 6.89
CA PRO A 39 -0.07 2.10 7.83
C PRO A 39 0.34 0.75 7.25
N GLU A 40 0.95 -0.09 8.09
CA GLU A 40 1.33 -1.45 7.72
C GLU A 40 0.09 -2.34 7.78
N PHE A 41 -0.33 -2.89 6.65
CA PHE A 41 -1.47 -3.83 6.58
C PHE A 41 -0.98 -5.27 6.47
N LYS A 42 0.06 -5.48 5.67
CA LYS A 42 0.81 -6.73 5.63
C LYS A 42 2.27 -6.50 5.98
N ASP A 43 2.87 -7.48 6.64
CA ASP A 43 4.26 -7.44 7.09
C ASP A 43 5.26 -7.77 5.96
N ASP A 44 4.78 -8.26 4.81
CA ASP A 44 5.59 -8.66 3.66
C ASP A 44 6.05 -7.47 2.77
N ILE A 45 5.46 -6.28 2.95
CA ILE A 45 5.80 -5.10 2.15
C ILE A 45 6.75 -4.19 2.93
N THR A 46 8.05 -4.33 2.65
CA THR A 46 9.10 -3.55 3.32
C THR A 46 9.45 -2.25 2.60
N PHE A 47 9.04 -2.09 1.34
CA PHE A 47 9.39 -0.92 0.53
C PHE A 47 8.30 0.17 0.57
N THR A 48 8.69 1.41 0.24
CA THR A 48 7.82 2.60 0.29
C THR A 48 7.18 2.96 -1.05
N GLY A 49 7.79 2.52 -2.16
CA GLY A 49 7.29 2.69 -3.52
C GLY A 49 7.70 3.98 -4.22
N SER A 50 8.49 4.84 -3.56
CA SER A 50 8.99 6.10 -4.11
C SER A 50 10.51 6.23 -3.98
N LYS A 51 11.12 7.07 -4.81
CA LYS A 51 12.58 7.32 -4.86
C LYS A 51 12.97 8.77 -4.54
N HIS A 52 12.01 9.68 -4.45
CA HIS A 52 12.28 11.11 -4.24
C HIS A 52 12.66 11.43 -2.79
N LYS A 53 13.81 12.11 -2.61
CA LYS A 53 14.44 12.33 -1.28
C LYS A 53 13.70 13.32 -0.38
N SER A 54 12.92 14.25 -0.95
CA SER A 54 12.20 15.27 -0.18
C SER A 54 10.90 14.78 0.46
N ILE A 55 10.49 13.53 0.18
CA ILE A 55 9.26 12.96 0.70
C ILE A 55 9.49 12.50 2.13
N ARG A 56 8.61 12.94 3.05
CA ARG A 56 8.61 12.47 4.44
C ARG A 56 7.69 11.27 4.59
N TYR A 57 8.19 10.19 5.18
CA TYR A 57 7.39 9.00 5.47
C TYR A 57 6.97 8.93 6.93
N ILE A 58 5.70 8.60 7.17
CA ILE A 58 5.17 8.27 8.49
C ILE A 58 4.60 6.86 8.40
N THR A 59 5.33 5.89 8.95
CA THR A 59 4.92 4.49 8.99
C THR A 59 4.34 4.17 10.35
N LYS A 60 3.15 3.58 10.38
CA LYS A 60 2.49 3.11 11.61
C LYS A 60 2.36 1.59 11.54
N PRO A 61 3.07 0.83 12.40
CA PRO A 61 2.93 -0.61 12.43
C PRO A 61 1.51 -1.00 12.80
N ARG A 62 1.08 -2.16 12.31
CA ARG A 62 -0.22 -2.73 12.67
C ARG A 62 -0.18 -3.20 14.12
N ASN A 63 -0.92 -2.56 15.03
CA ASN A 63 -1.22 -3.17 16.32
C ASN A 63 -2.26 -4.28 16.11
N VAL A 64 -1.79 -5.47 15.74
CA VAL A 64 -2.59 -6.71 15.65
C VAL A 64 -2.82 -7.32 17.04
N SER A 65 -2.16 -6.78 18.08
CA SER A 65 -2.22 -7.27 19.46
C SER A 65 -3.53 -7.01 20.19
N ASP A 66 -4.52 -6.37 19.54
CA ASP A 66 -5.88 -6.22 20.07
C ASP A 66 -6.82 -7.26 19.42
N PRO A 67 -6.89 -8.50 19.95
CA PRO A 67 -7.65 -9.60 19.36
C PRO A 67 -9.18 -9.39 19.33
N GLU A 68 -9.71 -8.39 20.05
CA GLU A 68 -11.14 -8.05 20.07
C GLU A 68 -11.53 -6.95 19.07
N ASN A 69 -10.59 -6.41 18.30
CA ASN A 69 -10.90 -5.29 17.41
C ASN A 69 -11.60 -5.80 16.13
N GLU A 70 -12.88 -5.46 15.93
CA GLU A 70 -13.71 -5.86 14.79
C GLU A 70 -13.05 -5.58 13.43
N LEU A 71 -12.27 -4.49 13.35
CA LEU A 71 -11.50 -4.12 12.16
C LEU A 71 -10.44 -5.17 11.79
N SER A 72 -9.90 -5.90 12.77
CA SER A 72 -8.94 -6.98 12.49
C SER A 72 -9.61 -8.16 11.78
N GLN A 73 -10.85 -8.50 12.15
CA GLN A 73 -11.61 -9.59 11.56
C GLN A 73 -12.13 -9.22 10.16
N ILE A 74 -12.63 -7.99 10.00
CA ILE A 74 -13.09 -7.49 8.69
C ILE A 74 -11.92 -7.44 7.71
N VAL A 75 -10.74 -6.95 8.12
CA VAL A 75 -9.59 -6.89 7.21
C VAL A 75 -9.03 -8.28 6.89
N LYS A 76 -9.04 -9.22 7.84
CA LYS A 76 -8.71 -10.63 7.54
C LYS A 76 -9.66 -11.22 6.49
N GLY A 77 -10.97 -11.03 6.68
CA GLY A 77 -11.98 -11.49 5.73
C GLY A 77 -11.82 -10.84 4.34
N MET A 78 -11.54 -9.53 4.28
CA MET A 78 -11.26 -8.83 3.02
C MET A 78 -9.99 -9.35 2.34
N GLN A 79 -8.93 -9.65 3.11
CA GLN A 79 -7.70 -10.22 2.57
C GLN A 79 -7.93 -11.61 1.97
N GLU A 80 -8.67 -12.48 2.68
CA GLU A 80 -9.03 -13.81 2.20
C GLU A 80 -9.93 -13.75 0.95
N VAL A 81 -10.85 -12.79 0.87
CA VAL A 81 -11.64 -12.53 -0.35
C VAL A 81 -10.74 -12.07 -1.48
N GLN A 82 -9.84 -11.13 -1.24
CA GLN A 82 -8.89 -10.65 -2.25
C GLN A 82 -8.00 -11.79 -2.77
N ASP A 83 -7.46 -12.63 -1.89
CA ASP A 83 -6.57 -13.74 -2.26
C ASP A 83 -7.33 -14.82 -3.05
N ARG A 84 -8.60 -15.10 -2.68
CA ARG A 84 -9.48 -15.98 -3.46
C ARG A 84 -9.81 -15.40 -4.83
N MET A 85 -10.19 -14.12 -4.90
CA MET A 85 -10.46 -13.45 -6.17
C MET A 85 -9.20 -13.46 -7.05
N TRP A 86 -8.02 -13.28 -6.46
CA TRP A 86 -6.75 -13.32 -7.17
C TRP A 86 -6.43 -14.73 -7.70
N GLU A 87 -6.72 -15.80 -6.94
CA GLU A 87 -6.56 -17.19 -7.41
C GLU A 87 -7.60 -17.57 -8.49
N GLU A 88 -8.83 -17.09 -8.36
CA GLU A 88 -9.90 -17.30 -9.35
C GLU A 88 -9.64 -16.53 -10.65
N GLN A 89 -9.04 -15.34 -10.57
CA GLN A 89 -8.68 -14.49 -11.71
C GLN A 89 -7.27 -14.81 -12.25
N SER A 90 -6.38 -15.39 -11.46
CA SER A 90 -5.03 -15.77 -11.90
C SER A 90 -5.10 -16.95 -12.85
N MET A 91 -4.81 -16.70 -14.12
CA MET A 91 -3.68 -17.23 -14.91
C MET A 91 -3.30 -18.73 -14.84
N LYS A 92 -3.85 -19.59 -13.97
CA LYS A 92 -3.67 -21.06 -14.01
C LYS A 92 -4.29 -21.67 -15.27
N LYS A 93 -5.30 -21.01 -15.86
CA LYS A 93 -5.84 -21.39 -17.18
C LYS A 93 -5.01 -20.89 -18.36
N MET A 94 -4.15 -19.88 -18.19
CA MET A 94 -3.34 -19.31 -19.28
C MET A 94 -1.98 -20.01 -19.46
N ILE A 95 -1.44 -20.64 -18.42
CA ILE A 95 -0.18 -21.42 -18.51
C ILE A 95 -0.38 -22.82 -19.14
N LYS A 96 -1.63 -23.29 -19.32
CA LYS A 96 -1.93 -24.54 -20.05
C LYS A 96 -2.06 -24.38 -21.57
N VAL A 97 -1.75 -23.21 -22.12
CA VAL A 97 -1.81 -22.92 -23.57
C VAL A 97 -0.45 -22.46 -24.13
N CYS A 98 0.65 -22.90 -23.52
CA CYS A 98 1.98 -22.88 -24.13
C CYS A 98 2.58 -24.27 -24.08
#